data_AF-Q5DY56-F1
#
_entry.id   AF-Q5DY56-F1
#
_cell.length_a   1.000
_cell.length_b   1.000
_cell.length_c   1.000
_cell.angle_alpha   90.00
_cell.angle_beta   90.00
_cell.angle_gamma   90.00
#
_symmetry.space_group_name_H-M   'P 1'
#
loop_
_entity.id
_entity.type
_entity.pdbx_description
1 polymer ?
#
loop_
_entity_poly.entity_id
_entity_poly.type
_entity_poly.pdbx_seq_one_letter_code
_entity_poly.pdbx_strand_id
1 'polypeptide(L)'
;MGVMVVTSYPTFAVSEDECSIWMCAPTGFSDSSCKGAKDAFKKRVRRHKPPLPDFASCMVHKDQIPEGTPISQMTYINGVSAVIRETKECVSWDGTNSNNRHCSSWKTIPEHLIKGVACTKNRHGGETPKNCISTVKWVETYMDGQLLGDIFYYQ
;
A
#
# COMPACT_ATOMS: atom_id res chain seq x y z
N MET A 1 -13.46 -20.26 -50.78
CA MET A 1 -12.65 -20.60 -49.59
C MET A 1 -11.97 -19.31 -49.14
N GLY A 2 -12.52 -18.63 -48.14
CA GLY A 2 -11.98 -17.37 -47.62
C GLY A 2 -10.99 -17.66 -46.50
N VAL A 3 -9.74 -17.22 -46.66
CA VAL A 3 -8.70 -17.35 -45.64
C VAL A 3 -8.98 -16.29 -44.57
N MET A 4 -9.45 -16.72 -43.39
CA MET A 4 -9.52 -15.83 -42.22
C MET A 4 -8.10 -15.63 -41.68
N VAL A 5 -7.58 -14.41 -41.82
CA VAL A 5 -6.33 -14.01 -41.18
C VAL A 5 -6.62 -13.74 -39.71
N VAL A 6 -6.27 -14.70 -38.85
CA VAL A 6 -6.30 -14.52 -37.40
C VAL A 6 -5.16 -13.57 -37.03
N THR A 7 -5.48 -12.30 -36.83
CA THR A 7 -4.55 -11.33 -36.25
C THR A 7 -4.48 -11.59 -34.76
N SER A 8 -3.47 -12.36 -34.31
CA SER A 8 -3.17 -12.50 -32.90
C SER A 8 -2.59 -11.17 -32.39
N TYR A 9 -3.42 -10.41 -31.68
CA TYR A 9 -2.91 -9.34 -30.85
C TYR A 9 -2.04 -9.96 -29.76
N PRO A 10 -0.82 -9.46 -29.51
CA PRO A 10 -0.05 -9.91 -28.36
C PRO A 10 -0.83 -9.54 -27.10
N THR A 11 -1.45 -10.53 -26.48
CA THR A 11 -1.93 -10.39 -25.11
C THR A 11 -0.68 -10.34 -24.25
N PHE A 12 -0.46 -9.22 -23.56
CA PHE A 12 0.47 -9.21 -22.44
C PHE A 12 -0.18 -10.08 -21.36
N ALA A 13 -0.02 -11.40 -21.46
CA ALA A 13 -0.44 -12.30 -20.41
C ALA A 13 0.31 -11.89 -19.15
N VAL A 14 -0.43 -11.29 -18.21
CA VAL A 14 0.05 -11.07 -16.85
C VAL A 14 0.40 -12.46 -16.31
N SER A 15 1.59 -12.62 -15.74
CA SER A 15 2.00 -13.93 -15.23
C SER A 15 1.09 -14.35 -14.08
N GLU A 16 0.93 -15.66 -13.87
CA GLU A 16 0.16 -16.21 -12.75
C GLU A 16 0.63 -15.64 -11.39
N ASP A 17 1.94 -15.44 -11.24
CA ASP A 17 2.52 -14.75 -10.09
C ASP A 17 2.04 -13.30 -9.92
N GLU A 18 1.89 -12.55 -11.01
CA GLU A 18 1.40 -11.17 -10.94
C GLU A 18 -0.09 -11.13 -10.56
N CYS A 19 -0.89 -12.07 -11.07
CA CYS A 19 -2.30 -12.17 -10.69
C CYS A 19 -2.50 -12.63 -9.25
N SER A 20 -1.62 -13.50 -8.76
CA SER A 20 -1.62 -13.97 -7.38
C SER A 20 -1.36 -12.84 -6.36
N ILE A 21 -0.85 -11.67 -6.79
CA ILE A 21 -0.71 -10.48 -5.93
C ILE A 21 -2.06 -10.09 -5.33
N TRP A 22 -3.17 -10.21 -6.07
CA TRP A 22 -4.51 -9.85 -5.60
C TRP A 22 -4.95 -10.65 -4.37
N MET A 23 -4.52 -11.92 -4.26
CA MET A 23 -4.85 -12.78 -3.13
C MET A 23 -3.83 -12.69 -2.00
N CYS A 24 -2.56 -12.46 -2.33
CA CYS A 24 -1.45 -12.46 -1.39
C CYS A 24 -1.17 -11.11 -0.72
N ALA A 25 -1.52 -9.99 -1.36
CA ALA A 25 -1.32 -8.66 -0.75
C ALA A 25 -2.16 -8.46 0.52
N PRO A 26 -3.47 -8.81 0.57
CA PRO A 26 -4.28 -8.76 1.78
C PRO A 26 -3.72 -9.52 2.99
N THR A 27 -2.88 -10.53 2.77
CA THR A 27 -2.26 -11.35 3.82
C THR A 27 -0.80 -10.95 4.08
N GLY A 28 -0.32 -9.89 3.43
CA GLY A 28 1.06 -9.42 3.56
C GLY A 28 2.12 -10.37 3.00
N PHE A 29 1.73 -11.31 2.13
CA PHE A 29 2.60 -12.35 1.59
C PHE A 29 3.27 -13.21 2.69
N SER A 30 2.53 -13.49 3.76
CA SER A 30 3.00 -14.32 4.89
C SER A 30 3.27 -15.77 4.48
N ASP A 31 2.45 -16.28 3.56
CA ASP A 31 2.47 -17.69 3.18
C ASP A 31 3.57 -18.00 2.18
N SER A 32 4.15 -19.20 2.28
CA SER A 32 5.20 -19.65 1.36
C SER A 32 4.71 -19.76 -0.09
N SER A 33 3.41 -20.02 -0.29
CA SER A 33 2.74 -20.00 -1.59
C SER A 33 2.77 -18.62 -2.25
N CYS A 34 2.85 -17.54 -1.47
CA CYS A 34 2.87 -16.17 -1.96
C CYS A 34 4.26 -15.67 -2.36
N LYS A 35 5.29 -16.54 -2.36
CA LYS A 35 6.67 -16.14 -2.69
C LYS A 35 6.79 -15.59 -4.12
N GLY A 36 6.21 -16.27 -5.11
CA GLY A 36 6.21 -15.82 -6.51
C GLY A 36 5.50 -14.47 -6.67
N ALA A 37 4.32 -14.34 -6.06
CA ALA A 37 3.56 -13.09 -6.02
C ALA A 37 4.33 -11.94 -5.37
N LYS A 38 5.04 -12.19 -4.26
CA LYS A 38 5.86 -11.19 -3.57
C LYS A 38 7.00 -10.68 -4.46
N ASP A 39 7.65 -11.58 -5.19
CA ASP A 39 8.73 -11.22 -6.10
C ASP A 39 8.22 -10.46 -7.33
N ALA A 40 7.06 -10.86 -7.86
CA ALA A 40 6.35 -10.14 -8.92
C ALA A 40 5.94 -8.73 -8.46
N PHE A 41 5.36 -8.59 -7.28
CA PHE A 41 5.03 -7.29 -6.67
C PHE A 41 6.26 -6.39 -6.55
N LYS A 42 7.35 -6.89 -5.95
CA LYS A 42 8.60 -6.14 -5.80
C LYS A 42 9.14 -5.70 -7.16
N LYS A 43 9.07 -6.57 -8.17
CA LYS A 43 9.52 -6.27 -9.54
C LYS A 43 8.68 -5.16 -10.18
N ARG A 44 7.35 -5.17 -9.99
CA ARG A 44 6.44 -4.12 -10.48
C ARG A 44 6.76 -2.78 -9.84
N VAL A 45 6.83 -2.72 -8.50
CA VAL A 45 7.14 -1.50 -7.74
C VAL A 45 8.51 -0.94 -8.14
N ARG A 46 9.54 -1.79 -8.26
CA ARG A 46 10.89 -1.37 -8.69
C ARG A 46 10.91 -0.80 -10.11
N ARG A 47 10.00 -1.26 -10.96
CA ARG A 47 9.82 -0.78 -12.34
C ARG A 47 8.84 0.39 -12.44
N HIS A 48 8.48 1.02 -11.32
CA HIS A 48 7.50 2.11 -11.28
C HIS A 48 6.14 1.74 -11.89
N LYS A 49 5.82 0.45 -11.91
CA LYS A 49 4.49 -0.04 -12.27
C LYS A 49 3.56 0.03 -11.05
N PRO A 50 2.23 0.09 -11.28
CA PRO A 50 1.29 0.00 -10.19
C PRO A 50 1.47 -1.30 -9.38
N PRO A 51 1.26 -1.27 -8.05
CA PRO A 51 1.61 -2.38 -7.17
C PRO A 51 0.86 -3.67 -7.52
N LEU A 52 -0.42 -3.54 -7.91
CA LEU A 52 -1.23 -4.64 -8.41
C LEU A 52 -1.38 -4.51 -9.93
N PRO A 53 -1.48 -5.63 -10.68
CA PRO A 53 -1.87 -5.59 -12.07
C PRO A 53 -3.32 -5.13 -12.22
N ASP A 54 -3.64 -4.71 -13.44
CA ASP A 54 -5.04 -4.50 -13.80
C ASP A 54 -5.83 -5.80 -13.57
N PHE A 55 -6.94 -5.72 -12.85
CA PHE A 55 -7.69 -6.91 -12.43
C PHE A 55 -8.29 -7.64 -13.63
N ALA A 56 -8.76 -6.91 -14.65
CA ALA A 56 -9.35 -7.53 -15.84
C ALA A 56 -8.36 -8.43 -16.59
N SER A 57 -7.06 -8.14 -16.48
CA SER A 57 -5.99 -8.97 -17.05
C SER A 57 -5.75 -10.29 -16.27
N CYS A 58 -6.29 -10.38 -15.05
CA CYS A 58 -6.19 -11.54 -14.15
C CYS A 58 -7.49 -12.31 -13.99
N MET A 59 -8.58 -11.79 -14.55
CA MET A 59 -9.85 -12.50 -14.58
C MET A 59 -9.76 -13.66 -15.57
N VAL A 60 -10.26 -14.82 -15.16
CA VAL A 60 -10.54 -15.92 -16.07
C VAL A 60 -11.55 -15.43 -17.11
N HIS A 61 -11.30 -15.74 -18.39
CA HIS A 61 -12.22 -15.36 -19.47
C HIS A 61 -13.63 -15.85 -19.15
N LYS A 62 -14.63 -14.97 -19.33
CA LYS A 62 -16.06 -15.23 -19.03
C LYS A 62 -16.56 -16.53 -19.65
N ASP A 63 -15.95 -16.95 -20.76
CA ASP A 63 -16.25 -18.16 -21.52
C ASP A 63 -16.03 -19.47 -20.73
N GLN A 64 -15.29 -19.41 -19.60
CA GLN A 64 -15.04 -20.55 -18.72
C GLN A 64 -15.87 -20.52 -17.43
N ILE A 65 -16.68 -19.48 -17.22
CA ILE A 65 -17.48 -19.29 -16.02
C ILE A 65 -18.93 -19.67 -16.36
N PRO A 66 -19.58 -20.59 -15.63
CA PRO A 66 -20.98 -20.92 -15.83
C PRO A 66 -21.87 -19.67 -15.79
N GLU A 67 -22.83 -19.61 -16.70
CA GLU A 67 -23.75 -18.48 -16.83
C GLU A 67 -24.52 -18.27 -15.51
N GLY A 68 -24.52 -17.04 -15.00
CA GLY A 68 -25.12 -16.71 -13.70
C GLY A 68 -24.16 -16.74 -12.50
N THR A 69 -22.88 -17.10 -12.67
CA THR A 69 -21.90 -16.99 -11.57
C THR A 69 -21.60 -15.51 -11.26
N PRO A 70 -21.81 -15.03 -10.02
CA PRO A 70 -21.44 -13.67 -9.65
C PRO A 70 -19.92 -13.53 -9.71
N ILE A 71 -19.44 -12.55 -10.48
CA ILE A 71 -18.03 -12.21 -10.55
C ILE A 71 -17.81 -11.02 -9.62
N SER A 72 -17.03 -11.21 -8.56
CA SER A 72 -16.64 -10.12 -7.68
C SER A 72 -15.74 -9.11 -8.40
N GLN A 73 -15.96 -7.83 -8.14
CA GLN A 73 -15.11 -6.75 -8.59
C GLN A 73 -13.97 -6.55 -7.59
N MET A 74 -12.73 -6.73 -8.02
CA MET A 74 -11.57 -6.38 -7.20
C MET A 74 -10.99 -5.02 -7.60
N THR A 75 -10.69 -4.19 -6.60
CA THR A 75 -10.04 -2.88 -6.77
C THR A 75 -8.98 -2.69 -5.68
N TYR A 76 -8.07 -1.73 -5.86
CA TYR A 76 -7.09 -1.41 -4.84
C TYR A 76 -6.88 0.10 -4.75
N ILE A 77 -6.49 0.54 -3.55
CA ILE A 77 -6.03 1.89 -3.27
C ILE A 77 -4.60 1.78 -2.76
N ASN A 78 -3.72 2.69 -3.18
CA ASN A 78 -2.36 2.72 -2.70
C ASN A 78 -1.92 4.14 -2.37
N GLY A 79 -0.94 4.26 -1.49
CA GLY A 79 -0.45 5.56 -1.07
C GLY A 79 0.85 5.48 -0.28
N VAL A 80 1.16 6.60 0.37
CA VAL A 80 2.30 6.74 1.28
C VAL A 80 1.83 7.17 2.66
N SER A 81 2.61 6.83 3.67
CA SER A 81 2.44 7.27 5.04
C SER A 81 3.77 7.68 5.64
N ALA A 82 3.72 8.71 6.47
CA ALA A 82 4.84 9.21 7.25
C ALA A 82 4.92 8.42 8.55
N VAL A 83 6.08 7.82 8.82
CA VAL A 83 6.39 7.16 10.10
C VAL A 83 6.93 8.21 11.06
N ILE A 84 6.17 8.47 12.11
CA ILE A 84 6.53 9.44 13.15
C ILE A 84 7.07 8.68 14.34
N ARG A 85 8.31 8.96 14.73
CA ARG A 85 8.92 8.31 15.90
C ARG A 85 8.16 8.61 17.18
N GLU A 86 8.35 7.75 18.17
CA GLU A 86 7.91 8.04 19.54
C GLU A 86 8.51 9.34 20.05
N THR A 87 7.65 10.20 20.61
CA THR A 87 8.02 11.53 21.11
C THR A 87 7.35 11.83 22.44
N LYS A 88 7.92 12.78 23.19
CA LYS A 88 7.30 13.30 24.41
C LYS A 88 6.79 14.70 24.14
N GLU A 89 5.52 14.91 24.39
CA GLU A 89 4.90 16.24 24.35
C GLU A 89 4.62 16.73 25.75
N CYS A 90 4.93 18.01 25.98
CA CYS A 90 4.60 18.64 27.24
C CYS A 90 3.10 18.90 27.31
N VAL A 91 2.42 18.32 28.28
CA VAL A 91 0.96 18.48 28.47
C VAL A 91 0.60 19.47 29.56
N SER A 92 1.53 19.74 30.48
CA SER A 92 1.36 20.77 31.51
C SER A 92 2.63 21.57 31.69
N TRP A 93 2.46 22.88 31.78
CA TRP A 93 3.53 23.84 32.03
C TRP A 93 3.32 24.47 33.40
N ASP A 94 4.40 24.62 34.15
CA ASP A 94 4.42 25.31 35.43
C ASP A 94 5.45 26.45 35.39
N GLY A 95 5.35 27.40 36.31
CA GLY A 95 6.15 28.61 36.37
C GLY A 95 5.30 29.87 36.42
N THR A 96 5.72 30.83 37.24
CA THR A 96 5.00 32.09 37.49
C THR A 96 5.18 33.16 36.41
N ASN A 97 6.18 33.00 35.52
CA ASN A 97 6.45 33.91 34.40
C ASN A 97 7.16 33.16 33.25
N SER A 98 7.37 33.85 32.12
CA SER A 98 8.04 33.27 30.94
C SER A 98 9.47 32.79 31.21
N ASN A 99 10.15 33.37 32.19
CA ASN A 99 11.56 33.09 32.49
C ASN A 99 11.76 31.84 33.35
N ASN A 100 10.72 31.36 34.04
CA ASN A 100 10.75 30.14 34.85
C ASN A 100 9.73 29.09 34.39
N ARG A 101 9.26 29.21 33.14
CA ARG A 101 8.30 28.27 32.57
C ARG A 101 9.01 26.95 32.25
N HIS A 102 8.62 25.89 32.93
CA HIS A 102 9.14 24.54 32.70
C HIS A 102 8.00 23.56 32.47
N CYS A 103 8.30 22.45 31.79
CA CYS A 103 7.31 21.41 31.60
C CYS A 103 7.18 20.59 32.90
N SER A 104 6.00 20.61 33.51
CA SER A 104 5.71 19.87 34.73
C SER A 104 5.15 18.49 34.47
N SER A 105 4.57 18.24 33.29
CA SER A 105 4.04 16.93 32.92
C SER A 105 4.21 16.61 31.44
N TRP A 106 4.63 15.38 31.16
CA TRP A 106 4.93 14.87 29.83
C TRP A 106 3.97 13.75 29.45
N LYS A 107 3.52 13.76 28.19
CA LYS A 107 2.80 12.65 27.56
C LYS A 107 3.68 12.02 26.50
N THR A 108 3.82 10.70 26.55
CA THR A 108 4.46 9.94 25.47
C THR A 108 3.44 9.72 24.36
N ILE A 109 3.81 10.13 23.15
CA ILE A 109 3.09 9.81 21.92
C ILE A 109 3.86 8.67 21.27
N PRO A 110 3.28 7.47 21.19
CA PRO A 110 3.95 6.32 20.60
C PRO A 110 4.23 6.56 19.11
N GLU A 111 5.11 5.73 18.56
CA GLU A 111 5.32 5.67 17.11
C GLU A 111 3.99 5.43 16.39
N HIS A 112 3.74 6.22 15.34
CA HIS A 112 2.49 6.14 14.58
C HIS A 112 2.67 6.55 13.13
N LEU A 113 1.67 6.22 12.32
CA LEU A 113 1.62 6.54 10.90
C LEU A 113 0.66 7.69 10.63
N ILE A 114 1.09 8.65 9.80
CA ILE A 114 0.21 9.67 9.23
C ILE A 114 -0.04 9.30 7.76
N LYS A 115 -1.26 8.85 7.44
CA LYS A 115 -1.66 8.48 6.08
C LYS A 115 -1.67 9.69 5.14
N GLY A 116 -1.27 9.47 3.88
CA GLY A 116 -1.35 10.46 2.80
C GLY A 116 -0.22 11.48 2.79
N VAL A 117 0.73 11.38 3.73
CA VAL A 117 1.85 12.33 3.85
C VAL A 117 3.17 11.56 3.75
N ALA A 118 4.14 12.11 3.02
CA ALA A 118 5.50 11.59 2.98
C ALA A 118 6.40 12.39 3.92
N CYS A 119 7.42 11.76 4.52
CA CYS A 119 8.49 12.50 5.17
C CYS A 119 9.26 13.31 4.14
N THR A 120 9.46 14.58 4.44
CA THR A 120 10.34 15.48 3.69
C THR A 120 11.33 16.13 4.64
N LYS A 121 12.56 16.36 4.17
CA LYS A 121 13.60 17.07 4.93
C LYS A 121 13.90 18.38 4.22
N ASN A 122 13.86 19.49 4.96
CA ASN A 122 14.27 20.78 4.44
C ASN A 122 15.80 20.93 4.49
N ARG A 123 16.33 21.98 3.83
CA ARG A 123 17.79 22.25 3.78
C ARG A 123 18.42 22.53 5.16
N HIS A 124 17.60 22.87 6.15
CA HIS A 124 18.02 23.18 7.52
C HIS A 124 17.87 21.98 8.46
N GLY A 125 17.58 20.78 7.94
CA GLY A 125 17.44 19.56 8.74
C GLY A 125 16.09 19.40 9.45
N GLY A 126 15.14 20.31 9.23
CA GLY A 126 13.77 20.18 9.70
C GLY A 126 12.99 19.12 8.91
N GLU A 127 12.29 18.27 9.65
CA GLU A 127 11.44 17.21 9.11
C GLU A 127 9.98 17.69 9.01
N THR A 128 9.31 17.34 7.92
CA THR A 128 7.86 17.54 7.77
C THR A 128 7.22 16.22 7.35
N PRO A 129 6.29 15.66 8.15
CA PRO A 129 5.86 16.11 9.48
C PRO A 129 6.98 16.15 10.53
N LYS A 130 6.76 16.83 11.65
CA LYS A 130 7.76 16.89 12.73
C LYS A 130 8.03 15.48 13.26
N ASN A 131 9.30 15.16 13.52
CA ASN A 131 9.75 13.86 14.01
C ASN A 131 9.51 12.69 13.02
N CYS A 132 9.42 13.00 11.73
CA CYS A 132 9.21 12.01 10.69
C CYS A 132 10.52 11.29 10.35
N ILE A 133 10.57 9.98 10.60
CA ILE A 133 11.79 9.17 10.46
C ILE A 133 11.87 8.42 9.13
N SER A 134 10.74 8.03 8.54
CA SER A 134 10.73 7.36 7.25
C SER A 134 9.36 7.43 6.56
N THR A 135 9.34 7.25 5.24
CA THR A 135 8.11 7.11 4.47
C THR A 135 7.91 5.63 4.14
N VAL A 136 6.72 5.11 4.41
CA VAL A 136 6.30 3.77 3.98
C VAL A 136 5.21 3.90 2.92
N LYS A 137 5.21 3.01 1.94
CA LYS A 137 4.11 2.85 1.00
C LYS A 137 3.14 1.82 1.54
N TRP A 138 1.90 1.90 1.09
CA TRP A 138 0.87 0.95 1.48
C TRP A 138 -0.11 0.68 0.35
N VAL A 139 -0.77 -0.47 0.45
CA VAL A 139 -1.84 -0.92 -0.44
C VAL A 139 -2.99 -1.46 0.40
N GLU A 140 -4.19 -1.03 0.04
CA GLU A 140 -5.49 -1.55 0.49
C GLU A 140 -6.14 -2.27 -0.68
N THR A 141 -6.57 -3.50 -0.48
CA THR A 141 -7.25 -4.30 -1.49
C THR A 141 -8.72 -4.37 -1.15
N TYR A 142 -9.59 -4.29 -2.15
CA TYR A 142 -11.04 -4.32 -1.98
C TYR A 142 -11.67 -5.39 -2.86
N MET A 143 -12.69 -6.04 -2.33
CA MET A 143 -13.56 -6.95 -3.05
C MET A 143 -14.99 -6.45 -2.87
N ASP A 144 -15.66 -6.14 -3.99
CA ASP A 144 -17.03 -5.61 -4.01
C ASP A 144 -17.20 -4.36 -3.12
N GLY A 145 -16.18 -3.51 -3.10
CA GLY A 145 -16.14 -2.27 -2.32
C GLY A 145 -15.81 -2.44 -0.83
N GLN A 146 -15.64 -3.68 -0.34
CA GLN A 146 -15.26 -3.95 1.05
C GLN A 146 -13.76 -4.21 1.16
N LEU A 147 -13.13 -3.70 2.23
CA LEU A 147 -11.71 -3.93 2.48
C LEU A 147 -11.45 -5.42 2.68
N LEU A 148 -10.54 -5.96 1.88
CA LEU A 148 -10.15 -7.35 1.88
C LEU A 148 -8.82 -7.50 2.65
N GLY A 149 -8.87 -8.18 3.79
CA GLY A 149 -7.72 -8.47 4.64
C GLY A 149 -7.06 -7.21 5.23
N ASP A 150 -5.75 -7.30 5.44
CA ASP A 150 -4.94 -6.26 6.07
C ASP A 150 -4.32 -5.30 5.06
N ILE A 151 -4.00 -4.10 5.53
CA ILE A 151 -3.23 -3.11 4.77
C ILE A 151 -1.79 -3.61 4.64
N PHE A 152 -1.31 -3.76 3.41
CA PHE A 152 0.06 -4.17 3.18
C PHE A 152 1.01 -2.97 3.08
N TYR A 153 1.95 -2.87 4.01
CA TYR A 153 3.00 -1.83 4.03
C TYR A 153 4.32 -2.33 3.43
N TYR A 154 5.00 -1.47 2.65
CA TYR A 154 6.27 -1.78 1.98
C TYR A 154 7.11 -0.52 1.75
N GLN A 155 8.38 -0.68 1.35
CA GLN A 155 9.31 0.42 1.03
C GLN A 155 9.80 0.32 -0.43
#